data_AF-W1XH72-F1
#
_entry.id   AF-W1XH72-F1
#
_cell.length_a   1.000
_cell.length_b   1.000
_cell.length_c   1.000
_cell.angle_alpha   90.00
_cell.angle_beta   90.00
_cell.angle_gamma   90.00
#
_symmetry.space_group_name_H-M   'P 1'
#
loop_
_entity.id
_entity.type
_entity.pdbx_description
1 polymer ?
#
loop_
_entity_poly.entity_id
_entity_poly.type
_entity_poly.pdbx_seq_one_letter_code
_entity_poly.pdbx_strand_id
1 'polypeptide(L)' 'NKQGGDVGIQYRTGIYYTDPTDKAVIESTLARAQAFEGKPFAIEVLPLENYYSAEEYHQDYLDKNPNGY' A
#
# COMPACT_ATOMS: atom_id res chain seq x y z
N ASN A 1 0.78 -9.52 -3.26
CA ASN A 1 0.77 -10.07 -4.64
C ASN A 1 -0.63 -10.34 -5.17
N LYS A 2 -1.68 -9.82 -4.52
CA LYS A 2 -3.08 -9.92 -4.94
C LYS A 2 -3.95 -9.01 -4.06
N GLN A 3 -4.86 -8.27 -4.66
CA GLN A 3 -5.94 -7.54 -3.98
C GLN A 3 -7.21 -7.69 -4.82
N GLY A 4 -8.29 -8.21 -4.23
CA GLY A 4 -9.52 -8.45 -4.97
C GLY A 4 -9.31 -9.33 -6.21
N GLY A 5 -9.74 -8.83 -7.38
CA GLY A 5 -9.56 -9.47 -8.69
C GLY A 5 -8.14 -9.35 -9.26
N ASP A 6 -7.33 -8.44 -8.73
CA ASP A 6 -6.03 -8.07 -9.29
C ASP A 6 -4.90 -8.94 -8.72
N VAL A 7 -4.15 -9.61 -9.59
CA VAL A 7 -3.11 -10.58 -9.23
C VAL A 7 -1.78 -10.18 -9.86
N GLY A 8 -0.72 -10.19 -9.05
CA GLY A 8 0.62 -9.81 -9.48
C GLY A 8 1.44 -9.09 -8.39
N ILE A 9 2.76 -9.03 -8.58
CA ILE A 9 3.68 -8.39 -7.61
C ILE A 9 3.48 -6.87 -7.51
N GLN A 10 2.93 -6.25 -8.56
CA GLN A 10 2.54 -4.84 -8.60
C GLN A 10 1.36 -4.54 -7.65
N TYR A 11 0.61 -5.56 -7.25
CA TYR A 11 -0.48 -5.49 -6.27
C TYR A 11 -0.06 -6.08 -4.91
N ARG A 12 1.21 -5.95 -4.55
CA ARG A 12 1.67 -6.27 -3.20
C ARG A 12 1.33 -5.12 -2.25
N THR A 13 0.92 -5.49 -1.05
CA THR A 13 0.63 -4.53 0.01
C THR A 13 1.94 -4.08 0.63
N GLY A 14 2.17 -2.78 0.71
CA GLY A 14 3.37 -2.20 1.31
C GLY A 14 3.10 -0.80 1.84
N ILE A 15 3.86 -0.42 2.86
CA ILE A 15 3.92 0.93 3.40
C ILE A 15 5.36 1.42 3.24
N TYR A 16 5.54 2.47 2.44
CA TYR A 16 6.86 3.01 2.12
C TYR A 16 7.02 4.40 2.75
N TYR A 17 7.99 4.54 3.66
CA TYR A 17 8.22 5.80 4.40
C TYR A 17 9.43 6.55 3.85
N THR A 18 9.37 7.89 3.88
CA THR A 18 10.51 8.76 3.56
C THR A 18 11.22 9.25 4.82
N ASP A 19 10.49 9.40 5.93
CA ASP A 19 11.04 9.72 7.25
C ASP A 19 11.23 8.44 8.07
N PRO A 20 12.47 8.10 8.48
CA PRO A 20 12.72 6.94 9.33
C PRO A 20 12.00 6.97 10.68
N THR A 21 11.62 8.15 11.18
CA THR A 21 10.91 8.29 12.46
C THR A 21 9.47 7.77 12.40
N ASP A 22 8.86 7.75 11.21
CA ASP A 22 7.50 7.22 11.01
C ASP A 22 7.44 5.70 11.18
N LYS A 23 8.57 5.01 11.00
CA LYS A 23 8.63 3.54 11.04
C LYS A 23 8.03 2.97 12.33
N ALA A 24 8.38 3.55 13.48
CA ALA A 24 7.89 3.06 14.78
C ALA A 24 6.36 3.23 14.92
N VAL A 25 5.80 4.30 14.37
CA VAL A 25 4.35 4.55 14.38
C VAL A 25 3.62 3.58 13.45
N ILE A 26 4.19 3.31 12.27
CA ILE A 26 3.65 2.33 11.31
C ILE A 26 3.65 0.93 11.93
N GLU A 27 4.79 0.47 12.45
CA GLU A 27 4.94 -0.87 13.02
C GLU A 27 4.05 -1.07 14.25
N SER A 28 3.98 -0.09 15.14
CA SER A 28 3.09 -0.16 16.32
C SER A 28 1.61 -0.17 15.94
N THR A 29 1.23 0.51 14.85
CA THR A 29 -0.15 0.50 14.35
C THR A 29 -0.50 -0.85 13.72
N LEU A 30 0.40 -1.41 12.90
CA LEU A 30 0.23 -2.76 12.35
C LEU A 30 0.15 -3.81 13.45
N ALA A 31 1.00 -3.73 14.49
CA ALA A 31 0.96 -4.66 15.62
C ALA A 31 -0.38 -4.61 16.37
N ARG A 32 -0.95 -3.41 16.59
CA ARG A 32 -2.28 -3.27 17.20
C ARG A 32 -3.38 -3.84 16.31
N ALA A 33 -3.33 -3.60 15.01
CA ALA A 33 -4.32 -4.13 14.07
C ALA A 33 -4.23 -5.66 13.92
N GLN A 34 -3.01 -6.21 13.91
CA GLN A 34 -2.74 -7.65 13.79
C GLN A 34 -3.41 -8.47 14.90
N ALA A 35 -3.61 -7.88 16.09
CA ALA A 35 -4.27 -8.53 17.21
C ALA A 35 -5.74 -8.91 16.93
N PHE A 36 -6.37 -8.29 15.93
CA PHE A 36 -7.75 -8.57 15.53
C PHE A 36 -7.85 -9.56 14.36
N GLU A 37 -6.73 -10.01 13.81
CA GLU A 37 -6.68 -10.79 12.58
C GLU A 37 -6.24 -12.23 12.85
N GLY A 38 -6.96 -13.18 12.23
CA GLY A 38 -6.66 -14.62 12.39
C GLY A 38 -5.44 -15.10 11.59
N LYS A 39 -4.83 -14.24 10.77
CA LYS A 39 -3.65 -14.55 9.96
C LYS A 39 -2.67 -13.37 9.99
N PRO A 40 -1.35 -13.63 9.90
CA PRO A 40 -0.36 -12.57 9.79
C PRO A 40 -0.59 -11.71 8.55
N PHE A 41 -0.37 -10.40 8.70
CA PHE A 41 -0.33 -9.47 7.58
C PHE A 41 0.84 -9.80 6.66
N ALA A 42 0.60 -9.64 5.36
CA ALA A 42 1.61 -9.74 4.31
C ALA A 42 2.06 -8.33 3.82
N ILE A 43 1.99 -7.33 4.70
CA ILE A 43 2.32 -5.93 4.40
C ILE A 43 3.82 -5.71 4.67
N GLU A 44 4.57 -5.30 3.65
CA GLU A 44 5.97 -4.91 3.84
C GLU A 44 6.08 -3.46 4.36
N VAL A 45 7.08 -3.19 5.19
CA VAL A 45 7.36 -1.84 5.73
C VAL A 45 8.82 -1.52 5.44
N LEU A 46 9.06 -0.67 4.45
CA LEU A 46 10.39 -0.39 3.91
C LEU A 46 10.59 1.12 3.67
N PRO A 47 11.83 1.63 3.68
CA PRO A 47 12.10 2.96 3.17
C PRO A 47 11.67 3.08 1.71
N LEU A 48 11.14 4.24 1.31
CA LEU A 48 10.87 4.55 -0.09
C LEU A 48 12.21 4.75 -0.82
N GLU A 49 12.58 3.81 -1.69
CA GLU A 49 13.79 3.94 -2.50
C GLU A 49 13.57 4.80 -3.76
N ASN A 50 12.47 4.58 -4.47
CA ASN A 50 12.13 5.29 -5.71
C ASN A 50 10.61 5.42 -5.86
N TYR A 51 10.16 6.50 -6.49
CA TYR A 51 8.77 6.70 -6.90
C TYR A 51 8.72 7.30 -8.30
N TYR A 52 8.08 6.60 -9.23
CA TYR A 52 7.84 7.08 -10.58
C TYR A 52 6.37 7.46 -10.68
N SER A 53 6.09 8.70 -11.05
CA SER A 53 4.71 9.13 -11.30
C SER A 53 4.14 8.33 -12.48
N ALA A 54 2.94 7.78 -12.29
CA ALA A 54 2.20 7.16 -13.38
C ALA A 54 1.79 8.22 -14.42
N GLU A 55 1.47 7.77 -15.63
CA GLU A 55 1.00 8.61 -16.72
C GLU A 55 -0.26 9.41 -16.34
N GLU A 56 -0.47 10.55 -17.00
CA GLU A 56 -1.58 11.47 -16.69
C GLU A 56 -2.96 10.82 -16.75
N TYR A 57 -3.16 9.80 -17.60
CA TYR A 57 -4.44 9.12 -17.68
C TYR A 57 -4.77 8.28 -16.42
N HIS A 58 -3.76 7.94 -15.60
CA HIS A 58 -3.92 7.25 -14.32
C HIS A 58 -4.17 8.20 -13.15
N GLN A 59 -3.75 9.46 -13.26
CA GLN A 59 -3.97 10.47 -12.22
C GLN A 59 -5.46 10.78 -12.10
N ASP A 60 -5.99 10.87 -10.89
CA ASP A 60 -7.41 11.14 -10.62
C ASP A 60 -8.38 10.26 -11.43
N TYR A 61 -8.01 8.99 -11.63
CA TYR A 61 -8.72 8.08 -12.55
C TYR A 61 -10.22 7.98 -12.27
N LEU A 62 -10.63 7.87 -10.99
CA LEU A 62 -12.05 7.76 -10.61
C LEU A 62 -12.81 9.09 -10.72
N ASP A 63 -12.13 10.24 -10.63
CA ASP A 63 -12.77 11.53 -10.90
C ASP A 63 -13.02 11.71 -12.41
N LYS A 64 -12.05 11.28 -13.23
CA LYS A 64 -12.16 11.25 -14.70
C LYS A 64 -13.16 10.19 -15.18
N ASN A 65 -13.27 9.07 -14.46
CA ASN A 65 -14.12 7.92 -14.79
C ASN A 65 -14.92 7.47 -13.54
N PRO A 66 -16.05 8.12 -13.19
CA PRO A 66 -16.79 7.85 -11.96
C PRO A 66 -17.31 6.42 -11.78
N ASN A 67 -17.44 5.67 -12.89
CA ASN A 67 -17.82 4.26 -12.91
C ASN A 67 -16.65 3.35 -13.32
N GLY A 68 -15.41 3.84 -13.17
CA GLY A 68 -14.20 3.09 -13.41
C GLY A 68 -14.10 1.87 -12.49
N TYR A 69 -13.25 0.93 -12.89
CA TYR A 69 -12.92 -0.23 -12.06
C TYR A 69 -12.23 0.19 -10.76
#